data_AF-A0AAW9IQ57-F1
#
_entry.id   AF-A0AAW9IQ57-F1
#
_cell.length_a   1.000
_cell.length_b   1.000
_cell.length_c   1.000
_cell.angle_alpha   90.00
_cell.angle_beta   90.00
_cell.angle_gamma   90.00
#
_symmetry.space_group_name_H-M   'P 1'
#
loop_
_entity.id
_entity.type
_entity.pdbx_description
1 polymer ?
#
loop_
_entity_poly.entity_id
_entity_poly.type
_entity_poly.pdbx_seq_one_letter_code
_entity_poly.pdbx_strand_id
1 'polypeptide(L)'
;KSEKIAIGDPESVPVGQYSKQLFENLKIWDQVSSKASLGTNVTEVLNWVAEASADAGVVYSTDAASNSKVEVVTEAKERSVSKVIYPVGIVKSTKNQESVKKFTEFLKSDEAIKVFESYGFSANK
;
A
#
# COMPACT_ATOMS: atom_id res chain seq x y z
N LYS A 1 8.07 -17.65 -13.54
CA LYS A 1 6.93 -17.07 -14.30
C LYS A 1 5.69 -17.34 -13.46
N SER A 2 4.93 -16.31 -13.07
CA SER A 2 3.71 -16.48 -12.28
C SER A 2 2.51 -16.72 -13.21
N GLU A 3 1.64 -17.64 -12.81
CA GLU A 3 0.37 -17.94 -13.49
C GLU A 3 -0.82 -17.28 -12.77
N LYS A 4 -0.68 -16.95 -11.48
CA LYS A 4 -1.68 -16.20 -10.69
C LYS A 4 -1.03 -15.04 -9.96
N ILE A 5 -1.44 -13.82 -10.29
CA ILE A 5 -0.95 -12.59 -9.67
C ILE A 5 -2.08 -11.98 -8.84
N ALA A 6 -1.82 -11.64 -7.58
CA ALA A 6 -2.76 -10.92 -6.74
C ALA A 6 -2.46 -9.41 -6.75
N ILE A 7 -3.46 -8.59 -7.04
CA ILE A 7 -3.37 -7.13 -6.91
C ILE A 7 -4.60 -6.61 -6.17
N GLY A 8 -4.49 -5.46 -5.51
CA GLY A 8 -5.69 -4.76 -5.07
C GLY A 8 -6.52 -4.35 -6.29
N ASP A 9 -7.84 -4.34 -6.17
CA ASP A 9 -8.71 -3.84 -7.23
C ASP A 9 -8.35 -2.38 -7.56
N PRO A 10 -7.88 -2.07 -8.78
CA PRO A 10 -7.48 -0.72 -9.16
C PRO A 10 -8.61 0.31 -9.11
N GLU A 11 -9.87 -0.13 -9.15
CA GLU A 11 -11.01 0.79 -9.12
C GLU A 11 -11.34 1.26 -7.69
N SER A 12 -10.88 0.54 -6.66
CA SER A 12 -11.30 0.79 -5.27
C SER A 12 -10.17 0.79 -4.23
N VAL A 13 -9.02 0.17 -4.53
CA VAL A 13 -7.93 -0.04 -3.57
C VAL A 13 -6.69 0.76 -3.98
N PRO A 14 -6.13 1.61 -3.09
CA PRO A 14 -4.94 2.41 -3.41
C PRO A 14 -3.73 1.61 -3.92
N VAL A 15 -3.39 0.48 -3.28
CA VAL A 15 -2.29 -0.37 -3.76
C VAL A 15 -2.59 -0.95 -5.16
N GLY A 16 -3.85 -1.19 -5.48
CA GLY A 16 -4.32 -1.58 -6.81
C GLY A 16 -4.09 -0.48 -7.85
N GLN A 17 -4.42 0.76 -7.50
CA GLN A 17 -4.17 1.93 -8.35
C GLN A 17 -2.67 2.10 -8.64
N TYR A 18 -1.82 2.00 -7.61
CA TYR A 18 -0.37 2.04 -7.78
C TYR A 18 0.16 0.86 -8.61
N SER A 19 -0.40 -0.34 -8.42
CA SER A 19 -0.05 -1.53 -9.20
C SER A 19 -0.37 -1.34 -10.68
N LYS A 20 -1.56 -0.84 -10.99
CA LYS A 20 -1.97 -0.53 -12.37
C LYS A 20 -1.03 0.50 -13.00
N GLN A 21 -0.78 1.62 -12.31
CA GLN A 21 0.14 2.65 -12.78
C GLN A 21 1.55 2.09 -13.03
N LEU A 22 2.07 1.26 -12.11
CA LEU A 22 3.38 0.61 -12.25
C LEU A 22 3.45 -0.22 -13.52
N PHE A 23 2.47 -1.10 -13.73
CA PHE A 23 2.47 -2.01 -14.86
C PHE A 23 2.12 -1.32 -16.19
N GLU A 24 1.36 -0.23 -16.18
CA GLU A 24 1.14 0.65 -17.33
C GLU A 24 2.46 1.34 -17.74
N ASN A 25 3.21 1.88 -16.77
CA ASN A 25 4.52 2.49 -17.02
C ASN A 25 5.54 1.47 -17.55
N LEU A 26 5.44 0.22 -17.11
CA LEU A 26 6.24 -0.90 -17.63
C LEU A 26 5.69 -1.48 -18.95
N LYS A 27 4.53 -1.02 -19.43
CA LYS A 27 3.85 -1.49 -20.65
C LYS A 27 3.48 -2.98 -20.63
N ILE A 28 3.18 -3.52 -19.45
CA ILE A 28 2.81 -4.93 -19.25
C ILE A 28 1.45 -5.10 -18.55
N TRP A 29 0.70 -4.03 -18.33
CA TRP A 29 -0.59 -4.08 -17.64
C TRP A 29 -1.57 -5.10 -18.22
N ASP A 30 -1.73 -5.17 -19.54
CA ASP A 30 -2.65 -6.13 -20.18
C ASP A 30 -2.25 -7.59 -19.90
N GLN A 31 -0.95 -7.87 -19.85
CA GLN A 31 -0.43 -9.20 -19.53
C GLN A 31 -0.69 -9.56 -18.06
N VAL A 32 -0.49 -8.60 -17.15
CA VAL A 32 -0.71 -8.82 -15.71
C VAL A 32 -2.20 -8.93 -15.39
N SER A 33 -3.02 -8.00 -15.89
CA SER A 33 -4.47 -7.95 -15.63
C SER A 33 -5.18 -9.20 -16.13
N SER A 34 -4.74 -9.80 -17.24
CA SER A 34 -5.27 -11.08 -17.73
C SER A 34 -5.08 -12.26 -16.76
N LYS A 35 -4.15 -12.14 -15.81
CA LYS A 35 -3.82 -13.14 -14.78
C LYS A 35 -4.12 -12.67 -13.36
N ALA A 36 -4.72 -11.50 -13.21
CA ALA A 36 -4.86 -10.83 -11.93
C ALA A 36 -6.12 -11.31 -11.19
N SER A 37 -5.94 -11.75 -9.95
CA SER A 37 -7.01 -11.81 -8.96
C SER A 37 -7.07 -10.47 -8.22
N LEU A 38 -8.26 -9.87 -8.17
CA LEU A 38 -8.47 -8.55 -7.56
C LEU A 38 -8.92 -8.69 -6.10
N GLY A 39 -8.07 -8.24 -5.18
CA GLY A 39 -8.36 -8.17 -3.75
C GLY A 39 -9.04 -6.87 -3.37
N THR A 40 -9.87 -6.91 -2.34
CA THR A 40 -10.62 -5.77 -1.80
C THR A 40 -9.78 -4.87 -0.87
N ASN A 41 -8.61 -5.33 -0.46
CA ASN A 41 -7.63 -4.59 0.34
C ASN A 41 -6.24 -5.25 0.24
N VAL A 42 -5.21 -4.56 0.73
CA VAL A 42 -3.82 -5.06 0.66
C VAL A 42 -3.56 -6.28 1.55
N THR A 43 -4.27 -6.42 2.67
CA THR A 43 -4.14 -7.57 3.57
C THR A 43 -4.63 -8.86 2.91
N GLU A 44 -5.70 -8.79 2.13
CA GLU A 44 -6.21 -9.93 1.35
C GLU A 44 -5.19 -10.38 0.30
N VAL A 45 -4.60 -9.44 -0.43
CA VAL A 45 -3.52 -9.72 -1.40
C VAL A 45 -2.33 -10.39 -0.71
N LEU A 46 -1.89 -9.86 0.44
CA LEU A 46 -0.79 -10.42 1.21
C LEU A 46 -1.09 -11.87 1.66
N ASN A 47 -2.31 -12.13 2.14
CA ASN A 47 -2.71 -13.46 2.62
C ASN A 47 -2.76 -14.46 1.46
N TRP A 48 -3.26 -14.09 0.29
CA TRP A 48 -3.28 -15.00 -0.86
C TRP A 48 -1.87 -15.43 -1.30
N VAL A 49 -0.87 -14.55 -1.18
CA VAL A 49 0.52 -14.92 -1.42
C VAL A 49 1.06 -15.80 -0.30
N ALA A 50 0.83 -15.43 0.96
CA ALA A 50 1.28 -16.19 2.14
C ALA A 50 0.69 -17.61 2.21
N GLU A 51 -0.50 -17.81 1.66
CA GLU A 51 -1.21 -19.09 1.58
C GLU A 51 -0.99 -19.82 0.25
N ALA A 52 -0.11 -19.31 -0.62
CA ALA A 52 0.17 -19.85 -1.95
C ALA A 52 -1.08 -19.98 -2.86
N SER A 53 -2.12 -19.20 -2.58
CA SER A 53 -3.30 -19.06 -3.46
C SER A 53 -2.99 -18.20 -4.70
N ALA A 54 -2.01 -17.31 -4.60
CA ALA A 54 -1.39 -16.58 -5.70
C ALA A 54 0.14 -16.77 -5.67
N ASP A 55 0.79 -16.82 -6.84
CA ASP A 55 2.25 -17.03 -6.90
C ASP A 55 3.03 -15.75 -6.58
N ALA A 56 2.41 -14.59 -6.79
CA ALA A 56 2.99 -13.29 -6.52
C ALA A 56 1.87 -12.28 -6.24
N GLY A 57 2.20 -11.21 -5.52
CA GLY A 57 1.27 -10.11 -5.31
C GLY A 57 1.98 -8.78 -5.11
N VAL A 58 1.24 -7.69 -5.32
CA VAL A 58 1.74 -6.32 -5.11
C VAL A 58 1.15 -5.76 -3.82
N VAL A 59 2.03 -5.49 -2.85
CA VAL A 59 1.69 -4.98 -1.52
C VAL A 59 2.62 -3.82 -1.15
N TYR A 60 2.37 -3.12 -0.05
CA TYR A 60 3.36 -2.18 0.47
C TYR A 60 4.52 -2.93 1.15
N SER A 61 5.71 -2.31 1.17
CA SER A 61 6.88 -2.89 1.86
C SER A 61 6.61 -3.13 3.35
N THR A 62 5.82 -2.27 3.99
CA THR A 62 5.39 -2.41 5.38
C THR A 62 4.51 -3.64 5.61
N ASP A 63 3.64 -3.97 4.65
CA ASP A 63 2.78 -5.16 4.73
C ASP A 63 3.62 -6.43 4.56
N ALA A 64 4.52 -6.46 3.57
CA ALA A 64 5.43 -7.58 3.39
C ALA A 64 6.32 -7.82 4.61
N ALA A 65 6.85 -6.75 5.22
CA ALA A 65 7.65 -6.83 6.44
C ALA A 65 6.88 -7.37 7.66
N SER A 66 5.54 -7.29 7.64
CA SER A 66 4.69 -7.76 8.73
C SER A 66 4.44 -9.29 8.72
N ASN A 67 4.79 -9.99 7.63
CA ASN A 67 4.46 -11.40 7.45
C ASN A 67 5.66 -12.22 6.98
N SER A 68 6.20 -13.08 7.85
CA SER A 68 7.38 -13.91 7.56
C SER A 68 7.15 -15.03 6.54
N LYS A 69 5.91 -15.25 6.09
CA LYS A 69 5.57 -16.26 5.06
C LYS A 69 5.71 -15.74 3.63
N VAL A 70 5.99 -14.45 3.45
CA VAL A 70 6.22 -13.87 2.12
C VAL A 70 7.66 -13.39 1.98
N GLU A 71 8.13 -13.37 0.74
CA GLU A 71 9.45 -12.86 0.36
C GLU A 71 9.29 -11.69 -0.61
N VAL A 72 10.05 -10.62 -0.39
CA VAL A 72 10.09 -9.48 -1.32
C VAL A 72 11.00 -9.83 -2.49
N VAL A 73 10.39 -10.18 -3.63
CA VAL A 73 11.13 -10.53 -4.86
C VAL A 73 11.72 -9.31 -5.57
N THR A 74 11.07 -8.15 -5.48
CA THR A 74 11.53 -6.89 -6.07
C THR A 74 10.73 -5.72 -5.50
N GLU A 75 11.30 -4.52 -5.58
CA GLU A 75 10.63 -3.27 -5.23
C GLU A 75 10.38 -2.42 -6.46
N ALA A 76 9.26 -1.71 -6.48
CA ALA A 76 8.98 -0.72 -7.49
C ALA A 76 10.02 0.42 -7.39
N LYS A 77 10.80 0.65 -8.45
CA LYS A 77 11.83 1.69 -8.47
C LYS A 77 11.22 3.05 -8.16
N GLU A 78 11.96 3.94 -7.50
CA GLU A 78 11.53 5.33 -7.32
C GLU A 78 11.08 5.92 -8.67
N ARG A 79 9.96 6.67 -8.63
CA ARG A 79 9.30 7.29 -9.81
C ARG A 79 8.65 6.33 -10.80
N SER A 80 8.60 5.03 -10.51
CA SER A 80 7.79 4.09 -11.29
C SER A 80 6.28 4.22 -11.01
N VAL A 81 5.92 4.86 -9.90
CA VAL A 81 4.55 5.22 -9.49
C VAL A 81 4.51 6.60 -8.87
N SER A 82 3.31 7.18 -8.79
CA SER A 82 3.04 8.38 -8.00
C SER A 82 3.44 8.17 -6.54
N LYS A 83 3.78 9.27 -5.84
CA LYS A 83 4.14 9.20 -4.42
C LYS A 83 2.98 8.60 -3.62
N VAL A 84 3.26 7.55 -2.86
CA VAL A 84 2.31 6.94 -1.93
C VAL A 84 2.19 7.87 -0.72
N ILE A 85 1.02 8.47 -0.53
CA ILE A 85 0.77 9.47 0.52
C ILE A 85 -0.41 9.01 1.38
N TYR A 86 -0.24 9.07 2.69
CA TYR A 86 -1.29 8.82 3.69
C TYR A 86 -1.78 10.16 4.26
N PRO A 87 -2.85 10.76 3.71
CA PRO A 87 -3.34 12.04 4.19
C PRO A 87 -4.10 11.89 5.52
N VAL A 88 -3.93 12.88 6.41
CA VAL A 88 -4.74 13.02 7.63
C VAL A 88 -5.80 14.09 7.39
N GLY A 89 -7.08 13.70 7.50
CA GLY A 89 -8.23 14.59 7.31
C GLY A 89 -9.06 14.74 8.58
N ILE A 90 -9.52 15.95 8.86
CA ILE A 90 -10.46 16.24 9.95
C ILE A 90 -11.89 16.11 9.43
N VAL A 91 -12.69 15.24 10.06
CA VAL A 91 -14.11 15.08 9.72
C VAL A 91 -14.88 16.33 10.11
N LYS A 92 -15.47 17.03 9.13
CA LYS A 92 -16.14 18.34 9.31
C LYS A 92 -17.23 18.34 10.39
N SER A 93 -17.94 17.22 10.55
CA SER A 93 -19.03 17.07 11.53
C SER A 93 -18.57 16.75 12.96
N THR A 94 -17.26 16.71 13.24
CA THR A 94 -16.77 16.40 14.59
C THR A 94 -17.19 17.46 15.60
N LYS A 95 -17.71 16.99 16.74
CA LYS A 95 -18.01 17.83 17.91
C LYS A 95 -16.78 18.04 18.81
N ASN A 96 -15.69 17.32 18.55
CA ASN A 96 -14.48 17.31 19.39
C ASN A 96 -13.32 18.09 18.73
N GLN A 97 -13.59 19.34 18.33
CA GLN A 97 -12.65 20.15 17.55
C GLN A 97 -11.30 20.34 18.26
N GLU A 98 -11.32 20.57 19.56
CA GLU A 98 -10.08 20.78 20.34
C GLU A 98 -9.23 19.50 20.41
N SER A 99 -9.84 18.35 20.71
CA SER A 99 -9.15 17.06 20.78
C SER A 99 -8.57 16.66 19.42
N VAL A 100 -9.31 16.88 18.33
CA VAL A 100 -8.83 16.55 16.98
C VAL A 100 -7.66 17.44 16.57
N LYS A 101 -7.66 18.73 16.93
CA LYS A 101 -6.49 19.60 16.72
C LYS A 101 -5.25 19.07 17.44
N LYS A 102 -5.37 18.79 18.74
CA LYS A 102 -4.26 18.23 19.55
C LYS A 102 -3.74 16.91 18.97
N PHE A 103 -4.63 16.02 18.55
CA PHE A 103 -4.22 14.75 17.95
C PHE A 103 -3.52 14.95 16.59
N THR A 104 -4.04 15.85 15.74
CA THR A 104 -3.42 16.14 14.44
C THR A 104 -2.05 16.80 14.59
N GLU A 105 -1.87 17.65 15.61
CA GLU A 105 -0.57 18.22 15.97
C GLU A 105 0.39 17.15 16.49
N PHE A 106 -0.08 16.24 17.35
CA PHE A 106 0.70 15.11 17.84
C PHE A 106 1.19 14.21 16.69
N LEU A 107 0.33 13.89 15.73
CA LEU A 107 0.72 13.09 14.55
C LEU A 107 1.82 13.74 13.69
N LYS A 108 2.04 15.05 13.83
CA LYS A 108 3.10 15.80 13.15
C LYS A 108 4.35 16.01 14.00
N SER A 109 4.33 15.59 15.27
CA SER A 109 5.48 15.73 16.17
C SER A 109 6.61 14.75 15.82
N ASP A 110 7.85 15.10 16.17
CA ASP A 110 9.01 14.23 15.98
C ASP A 110 8.85 12.86 16.66
N GLU A 111 8.11 12.81 17.78
CA GLU A 111 7.81 11.57 18.48
C GLU A 111 6.96 10.63 17.63
N ALA A 112 5.84 11.13 17.08
CA ALA A 112 4.98 10.33 16.22
C ALA A 112 5.67 9.95 14.92
N ILE A 113 6.43 10.87 14.32
CA ILE A 113 7.19 10.60 13.08
C ILE A 113 8.20 9.46 13.28
N LYS A 114 8.93 9.42 14.41
CA LYS A 114 9.84 8.31 14.71
C LYS A 114 9.13 6.96 14.81
N VAL A 115 7.90 6.94 15.31
CA VAL A 115 7.08 5.73 15.31
C VAL A 115 6.72 5.33 13.89
N PHE A 116 6.27 6.26 13.04
CA PHE A 116 6.01 5.95 11.64
C PHE A 116 7.24 5.42 10.90
N GLU A 117 8.41 6.04 11.13
CA GLU A 117 9.69 5.62 10.54
C GLU A 117 10.09 4.20 10.98
N SER A 118 9.86 3.82 12.25
CA SER A 118 10.18 2.47 12.73
C SER A 118 9.34 1.36 12.07
N TYR A 119 8.16 1.72 11.54
CA TYR A 119 7.31 0.84 10.74
C TYR A 119 7.54 0.97 9.23
N GLY A 120 8.54 1.74 8.79
CA GLY A 120 8.94 1.85 7.37
C GLY A 120 8.23 2.96 6.58
N PHE A 121 7.52 3.88 7.24
CA PHE A 121 6.99 5.09 6.59
C PHE A 121 8.05 6.19 6.53
N SER A 122 7.83 7.20 5.68
CA SER A 122 8.68 8.40 5.62
C SER A 122 7.85 9.67 5.79
N ALA A 123 8.44 10.65 6.47
CA ALA A 123 7.81 11.97 6.63
C ALA A 123 7.65 12.64 5.25
N ASN A 124 6.43 13.10 4.95
CA ASN A 124 6.17 13.91 3.77
C ASN A 124 6.64 15.36 4.04
N LYS A 125 7.92 15.62 3.77
CA LYS A 125 8.53 16.95 3.83
C LYS A 125 8.14 17.81 2.63
#